data_AF-A0AAN9YJU6-F1
#
_entry.id   AF-A0AAN9YJU6-F1
#
_cell.length_a   1.000
_cell.length_b   1.000
_cell.length_c   1.000
_cell.angle_alpha   90.00
_cell.angle_beta   90.00
_cell.angle_gamma   90.00
#
_symmetry.space_group_name_H-M   'P 1'
#
loop_
_entity.id
_entity.type
_entity.pdbx_description
1 polymer ?
#
loop_
_entity_poly.entity_id
_entity_poly.type
_entity_poly.pdbx_seq_one_letter_code
_entity_poly.pdbx_strand_id
1 'polypeptide(L)'
;MQIATTILALAAAATAAPYQCVFGQYICSKDGLSILQCDISGQWVEIGPCPDGSKCSNIGDIPYCQAVSKKRSEPPYCSNPGTYSCTGDNKGINVCNAQNQLVFNGACPEKTHCGYLNGIPFCVDDLIKGY
;
A
#
# COMPACT_ATOMS: atom_id res chain seq x y z
N MET A 1 -72.43 10.31 36.44
CA MET A 1 -71.10 10.87 36.12
C MET A 1 -70.27 9.75 35.52
N GLN A 2 -70.00 9.79 34.22
CA GLN A 2 -69.10 8.84 33.53
C GLN A 2 -67.84 9.61 33.13
N ILE A 3 -66.70 9.22 33.68
CA ILE A 3 -65.39 9.77 33.35
C ILE A 3 -64.82 8.89 32.24
N ALA A 4 -64.76 9.44 31.02
CA ALA A 4 -64.19 8.76 29.86
C ALA A 4 -62.66 8.71 30.01
N THR A 5 -62.12 7.50 30.13
CA THR A 5 -60.68 7.22 30.10
C THR A 5 -60.17 7.34 28.66
N THR A 6 -59.37 8.37 28.40
CA THR A 6 -58.61 8.52 27.15
C THR A 6 -57.39 7.62 27.22
N ILE A 7 -57.39 6.55 26.41
CA ILE A 7 -56.23 5.67 26.22
C ILE A 7 -55.29 6.39 25.25
N LEU A 8 -54.14 6.85 25.75
CA LEU A 8 -53.03 7.33 24.93
C LEU A 8 -52.38 6.13 24.24
N ALA A 9 -52.59 5.96 22.93
CA ALA A 9 -51.81 5.03 22.13
C ALA A 9 -50.45 5.68 21.82
N LEU A 10 -49.38 5.23 22.49
CA LEU A 10 -48.02 5.54 22.08
C LEU A 10 -47.69 4.75 20.81
N ALA A 11 -47.70 5.42 19.67
CA ALA A 11 -47.13 4.90 18.45
C ALA A 11 -45.60 4.81 18.62
N ALA A 12 -45.09 3.59 18.83
CA ALA A 12 -43.67 3.32 18.75
C ALA A 12 -43.24 3.40 17.28
N ALA A 13 -42.76 4.57 16.85
CA ALA A 13 -42.03 4.67 15.60
C ALA A 13 -40.73 3.88 15.76
N ALA A 14 -40.68 2.67 15.18
CA ALA A 14 -39.44 1.95 15.00
C ALA A 14 -38.56 2.76 14.04
N THR A 15 -37.72 3.64 14.59
CA THR A 15 -36.67 4.28 13.81
C THR A 15 -35.70 3.17 13.43
N ALA A 16 -35.82 2.66 12.19
CA ALA A 16 -34.76 1.83 11.62
C ALA A 16 -33.45 2.61 11.82
N ALA A 17 -32.51 2.03 12.58
CA ALA A 17 -31.21 2.64 12.77
C ALA A 17 -30.62 2.96 11.39
N PRO A 18 -30.02 4.14 11.18
CA PRO A 18 -29.47 4.49 9.89
C PRO A 18 -28.39 3.46 9.54
N TYR A 19 -28.64 2.68 8.49
CA TYR A 19 -27.62 1.82 7.90
C TYR A 19 -26.43 2.68 7.52
N GLN A 20 -25.24 2.28 7.94
CA GLN A 20 -24.01 3.03 7.65
C GLN A 20 -23.52 2.77 6.21
N CYS A 21 -24.01 1.71 5.59
CA CYS A 21 -23.54 1.18 4.32
C CYS A 21 -24.56 0.25 3.66
N VAL A 22 -24.31 -0.11 2.39
CA VAL A 22 -25.09 -1.09 1.64
C VAL A 22 -24.43 -2.46 1.76
N PHE A 23 -25.22 -3.49 2.07
CA PHE A 23 -24.73 -4.87 2.18
C PHE A 23 -23.82 -5.27 1.01
N GLY A 24 -22.67 -5.86 1.35
CA GLY A 24 -21.69 -6.32 0.37
C GLY A 24 -20.76 -5.24 -0.19
N GLN A 25 -20.92 -3.98 0.21
CA GLN A 25 -19.90 -2.96 -0.06
C GLN A 25 -18.61 -3.28 0.71
N TYR A 26 -17.49 -2.82 0.16
CA TYR A 26 -16.19 -2.92 0.78
C TYR A 26 -15.53 -1.55 0.88
N ILE A 27 -14.82 -1.29 1.98
CA ILE A 27 -13.98 -0.10 2.15
C ILE A 27 -12.66 -0.47 2.83
N CYS A 28 -11.68 0.42 2.75
CA CYS A 28 -10.53 0.36 3.64
C CYS A 28 -10.91 0.81 5.05
N SER A 29 -10.32 0.18 6.06
CA SER A 29 -10.37 0.67 7.43
C SER A 29 -9.77 2.09 7.52
N LYS A 30 -10.15 2.84 8.56
CA LYS A 30 -9.73 4.23 8.72
C LYS A 30 -8.22 4.41 8.86
N ASP A 31 -7.53 3.43 9.42
CA ASP A 31 -6.06 3.39 9.53
C ASP A 31 -5.38 2.82 8.27
N GLY A 32 -6.15 2.29 7.33
CA GLY A 32 -5.68 1.66 6.10
C GLY A 32 -4.98 0.33 6.35
N LEU A 33 -5.27 -0.36 7.45
CA LEU A 33 -4.64 -1.64 7.81
C LEU A 33 -5.51 -2.86 7.54
N SER A 34 -6.79 -2.71 7.21
CA SER A 34 -7.69 -3.83 6.95
C SER A 34 -8.76 -3.47 5.90
N ILE A 35 -9.43 -4.50 5.38
CA ILE A 35 -10.62 -4.35 4.54
C ILE A 35 -11.85 -4.56 5.42
N LEU A 36 -12.81 -3.64 5.30
CA LEU A 36 -14.12 -3.74 5.93
C LEU A 36 -15.16 -4.13 4.89
N GLN A 37 -16.09 -5.00 5.25
CA GLN A 37 -17.28 -5.32 4.48
C GLN A 37 -18.52 -4.83 5.22
N CYS A 38 -19.52 -4.35 4.47
CA CYS A 38 -20.81 -4.03 5.04
C CYS A 38 -21.62 -5.31 5.25
N ASP A 39 -21.96 -5.61 6.50
CA ASP A 39 -22.74 -6.78 6.86
C ASP A 39 -24.25 -6.61 6.59
N ILE A 40 -25.04 -7.64 6.88
CA ILE A 40 -26.50 -7.63 6.68
C ILE A 40 -27.23 -6.66 7.64
N SER A 41 -26.56 -6.22 8.70
CA SER A 41 -27.06 -5.23 9.66
C SER A 41 -26.71 -3.80 9.22
N GLY A 42 -26.06 -3.64 8.07
CA GLY A 42 -25.49 -2.40 7.55
C GLY A 42 -24.48 -1.76 8.48
N GLN A 43 -23.66 -2.59 9.12
CA GLN A 43 -22.48 -2.20 9.88
C GLN A 43 -21.21 -2.59 9.12
N TRP A 44 -20.18 -1.77 9.24
CA TRP A 44 -18.85 -2.10 8.75
C TRP A 44 -18.18 -3.11 9.69
N VAL A 45 -17.86 -4.29 9.16
CA VAL A 45 -17.14 -5.34 9.87
C VAL A 45 -15.81 -5.60 9.20
N GLU A 46 -14.75 -5.81 9.98
CA GLU A 46 -13.45 -6.17 9.44
C GLU A 46 -13.49 -7.62 8.93
N ILE A 47 -13.09 -7.81 7.67
CA ILE A 47 -13.00 -9.14 7.05
C ILE A 47 -11.58 -9.68 6.97
N GLY A 48 -10.57 -8.81 7.13
CA GLY A 48 -9.19 -9.24 7.24
C GLY A 48 -8.17 -8.10 7.25
N PRO A 49 -7.07 -8.26 8.00
CA PRO A 49 -5.96 -7.34 7.98
C PRO A 49 -5.17 -7.44 6.66
N CYS A 50 -4.52 -6.34 6.31
CA CYS A 50 -3.53 -6.32 5.25
C CYS A 50 -2.23 -7.00 5.68
N PRO A 51 -1.55 -7.75 4.79
CA PRO A 51 -0.24 -8.32 5.08
C PRO A 51 0.80 -7.29 5.53
N ASP A 52 1.81 -7.72 6.28
CA ASP A 52 2.91 -6.86 6.74
C ASP A 52 3.54 -6.08 5.57
N GLY A 53 3.76 -4.77 5.79
CA GLY A 53 4.33 -3.88 4.77
C GLY A 53 3.36 -3.46 3.66
N SER A 54 2.08 -3.83 3.75
CA SER A 54 1.02 -3.37 2.85
C SER A 54 0.03 -2.45 3.58
N LYS A 55 -0.72 -1.66 2.81
CA LYS A 55 -1.84 -0.84 3.29
C LYS A 55 -3.02 -1.01 2.36
N CYS A 56 -4.22 -0.90 2.91
CA CYS A 56 -5.42 -0.85 2.12
C CYS A 56 -5.48 0.48 1.35
N SER A 57 -5.65 0.38 0.04
CA SER A 57 -5.95 1.49 -0.84
C SER A 57 -6.81 1.02 -2.02
N ASN A 58 -7.61 1.93 -2.58
CA ASN A 58 -8.50 1.56 -3.66
C ASN A 58 -7.77 1.47 -5.00
N ILE A 59 -8.12 0.46 -5.80
CA ILE A 59 -7.84 0.41 -7.23
C ILE A 59 -9.20 0.64 -7.91
N GLY A 60 -9.41 1.86 -8.41
CA GLY A 60 -10.76 2.32 -8.76
C GLY A 60 -11.61 2.46 -7.49
N ASP A 61 -12.78 1.81 -7.46
CA ASP A 61 -13.71 1.81 -6.31
C ASP A 61 -13.58 0.57 -5.42
N ILE A 62 -12.61 -0.31 -5.70
CA ILE A 62 -12.45 -1.58 -4.99
C ILE A 62 -11.25 -1.48 -4.06
N PRO A 63 -11.41 -1.75 -2.74
CA PRO A 63 -10.30 -1.76 -1.81
C PRO A 63 -9.39 -2.98 -1.99
N TYR A 64 -8.08 -2.75 -2.00
CA TYR A 64 -7.06 -3.79 -2.05
C TYR A 64 -5.95 -3.51 -1.05
N CYS A 65 -5.39 -4.56 -0.45
CA CYS A 65 -4.12 -4.44 0.27
C CYS A 65 -2.98 -4.34 -0.75
N GLN A 66 -2.33 -3.19 -0.79
CA GLN A 66 -1.24 -2.89 -1.71
C GLN A 66 0.05 -2.73 -0.92
N ALA A 67 1.15 -3.26 -1.44
CA ALA A 67 2.46 -3.01 -0.85
C ALA A 67 2.68 -1.49 -0.73
N VAL A 68 3.09 -1.02 0.44
CA VAL A 68 3.50 0.38 0.62
C VAL A 68 4.84 0.54 -0.08
N SER A 69 4.80 0.66 -1.40
CA SER A 69 5.94 1.13 -2.16
C SER A 69 6.19 2.56 -1.69
N LYS A 70 7.31 2.78 -1.01
CA LYS A 70 7.77 4.15 -0.72
C LYS A 70 7.69 4.90 -2.03
N LYS A 71 6.88 5.97 -2.09
CA LYS A 71 6.80 6.86 -3.25
C LYS A 71 8.25 7.14 -3.64
N ARG A 72 8.66 6.65 -4.81
CA ARG A 72 10.02 6.85 -5.29
C ARG A 72 10.17 8.37 -5.34
N SER A 73 11.05 8.93 -4.49
CA SER A 73 11.45 10.32 -4.60
C SER A 73 11.85 10.57 -6.05
N GLU A 74 11.67 11.80 -6.54
CA GLU A 74 12.14 12.15 -7.90
C GLU A 74 13.56 11.59 -8.08
N PRO A 75 13.79 10.80 -9.15
CA PRO A 75 15.08 10.15 -9.33
C PRO A 75 16.19 11.21 -9.33
N PRO A 76 17.34 10.95 -8.68
CA PRO A 76 18.48 11.86 -8.77
C PRO A 76 18.86 12.13 -10.22
N TYR A 77 19.31 13.34 -10.52
CA TYR A 77 19.82 13.68 -11.85
C TYR A 77 21.16 12.96 -12.13
N CYS A 78 21.37 12.58 -13.39
CA CYS A 78 22.64 12.05 -13.89
C CYS A 78 22.99 12.69 -15.25
N SER A 79 24.27 13.03 -15.46
CA SER A 79 24.70 13.80 -16.64
C SER A 79 24.79 12.97 -17.92
N ASN A 80 25.01 11.66 -17.80
CA ASN A 80 25.36 10.80 -18.94
C ASN A 80 24.35 9.64 -19.07
N PRO A 81 23.31 9.78 -19.91
CA PRO A 81 22.40 8.67 -20.21
C PRO A 81 23.15 7.41 -20.66
N GLY A 82 22.65 6.25 -20.24
CA GLY A 82 23.24 4.94 -20.54
C GLY A 82 24.38 4.52 -19.62
N THR A 83 24.82 5.37 -18.68
CA THR A 83 25.80 4.95 -17.67
C THR A 83 25.14 4.20 -16.53
N TYR A 84 25.89 3.27 -15.95
CA TYR A 84 25.47 2.51 -14.78
C TYR A 84 26.31 2.92 -13.56
N SER A 85 25.73 2.84 -12.37
CA SER A 85 26.44 3.03 -11.11
C SER A 85 25.92 2.08 -10.04
N CYS A 86 26.72 1.77 -9.03
CA CYS A 86 26.21 1.13 -7.83
C CYS A 86 25.19 2.03 -7.10
N THR A 87 24.23 1.42 -6.41
CA THR A 87 23.38 2.11 -5.43
C THR A 87 24.23 2.58 -4.25
N GLY A 88 23.79 3.60 -3.52
CA GLY A 88 24.55 4.16 -2.40
C GLY A 88 24.78 3.19 -1.23
N ASP A 89 23.99 2.11 -1.16
CA ASP A 89 24.15 1.01 -0.20
C ASP A 89 24.88 -0.21 -0.77
N ASN A 90 25.38 -0.12 -2.01
CA ASN A 90 26.01 -1.21 -2.76
C ASN A 90 25.16 -2.49 -2.88
N LYS A 91 23.84 -2.41 -2.75
CA LYS A 91 22.94 -3.58 -2.88
C LYS A 91 22.35 -3.77 -4.26
N GLY A 92 22.68 -2.90 -5.21
CA GLY A 92 22.22 -3.04 -6.58
C GLY A 92 22.85 -2.03 -7.52
N ILE A 93 22.31 -2.00 -8.73
CA ILE A 93 22.81 -1.20 -9.83
C ILE A 93 21.73 -0.22 -10.24
N ASN A 94 22.11 1.05 -10.39
CA ASN A 94 21.33 2.08 -11.04
C ASN A 94 21.76 2.23 -12.50
N VAL A 95 20.85 2.72 -13.33
CA VAL A 95 21.09 3.16 -14.70
C VAL A 95 20.62 4.60 -14.86
N CYS A 96 21.40 5.41 -15.56
CA CYS A 96 20.98 6.73 -16.01
C CYS A 96 20.11 6.57 -17.26
N ASN A 97 18.81 6.83 -17.15
CA ASN A 97 17.90 6.69 -18.29
C ASN A 97 18.05 7.86 -19.29
N ALA A 98 17.29 7.82 -20.39
CA ALA A 98 17.30 8.85 -21.44
C ALA A 98 16.75 10.22 -20.99
N GLN A 99 16.12 10.30 -19.82
CA GLN A 99 15.60 11.52 -19.20
C GLN A 99 16.56 12.09 -18.15
N ASN A 100 17.82 11.66 -18.13
CA ASN A 100 18.83 12.06 -17.15
C ASN A 100 18.43 11.74 -15.70
N GLN A 101 17.70 10.64 -15.51
CA GLN A 101 17.26 10.18 -14.20
C GLN A 101 18.01 8.90 -13.81
N LEU A 102 18.58 8.91 -12.61
CA LEU A 102 19.22 7.75 -12.00
C LEU A 102 18.14 6.81 -11.45
N VAL A 103 17.80 5.80 -12.24
CA VAL A 103 16.79 4.80 -11.91
C VAL A 103 17.45 3.48 -11.52
N PHE A 104 16.70 2.67 -10.78
CA PHE A 104 17.19 1.42 -10.21
C PHE A 104 16.98 0.35 -11.27
N ASN A 105 18.07 -0.30 -11.67
CA ASN A 105 18.07 -1.29 -12.73
C ASN A 105 17.86 -2.70 -12.16
N GLY A 106 18.48 -3.02 -11.02
CA GLY A 106 18.34 -4.35 -10.41
C GLY A 106 19.10 -4.49 -9.10
N ALA A 107 18.59 -5.39 -8.25
CA ALA A 107 19.24 -5.77 -7.00
C ALA A 107 20.35 -6.78 -7.26
N CYS A 108 21.38 -6.76 -6.43
CA CYS A 108 22.35 -7.83 -6.37
C CYS A 108 21.77 -9.05 -5.63
N PRO A 109 22.04 -10.28 -6.08
CA PRO A 109 21.66 -11.50 -5.38
C PRO A 109 22.16 -11.55 -3.92
N GLU A 110 21.60 -12.45 -3.11
CA GLU A 110 22.08 -12.66 -1.75
C GLU A 110 23.57 -13.01 -1.71
N LYS A 111 24.29 -12.52 -0.68
CA LYS A 111 25.75 -12.69 -0.49
C LYS A 111 26.61 -12.10 -1.61
N THR A 112 26.04 -11.17 -2.37
CA THR A 112 26.76 -10.37 -3.35
C THR A 112 26.51 -8.90 -3.09
N HIS A 113 27.45 -8.06 -3.50
CA HIS A 113 27.34 -6.60 -3.44
C HIS A 113 27.72 -5.99 -4.79
N CYS A 114 27.25 -4.78 -5.05
CA CYS A 114 27.68 -4.03 -6.21
C CYS A 114 29.11 -3.51 -5.99
N GLY A 115 30.01 -3.88 -6.91
CA GLY A 115 31.36 -3.37 -7.02
C GLY A 115 31.64 -2.88 -8.45
N TYR A 116 32.84 -2.38 -8.70
CA TYR A 116 33.26 -1.88 -10.02
C TYR A 116 34.40 -2.70 -10.59
N LEU A 117 34.18 -3.35 -11.74
CA LEU A 117 35.22 -4.04 -12.49
C LEU A 117 35.55 -3.17 -13.70
N ASN A 118 36.77 -2.64 -13.74
CA ASN A 118 37.21 -1.74 -14.82
C ASN A 118 36.25 -0.55 -15.03
N GLY A 119 35.71 0.00 -13.94
CA GLY A 119 34.76 1.12 -13.99
C GLY A 119 33.31 0.74 -14.35
N ILE A 120 33.02 -0.55 -14.57
CA ILE A 120 31.67 -1.04 -14.85
C ILE A 120 31.08 -1.66 -13.58
N PRO A 121 29.89 -1.23 -13.12
CA PRO A 121 29.26 -1.82 -11.96
C PRO A 121 28.77 -3.24 -12.25
N PHE A 122 29.00 -4.15 -11.32
CA PHE A 122 28.63 -5.55 -11.40
C PHE A 122 28.40 -6.11 -9.99
N CYS A 123 27.61 -7.18 -9.86
CA CYS A 123 27.42 -7.85 -8.57
C CYS A 123 28.57 -8.84 -8.33
N VAL A 124 29.27 -8.64 -7.24
CA VAL A 124 30.47 -9.35 -6.83
C VAL A 124 30.13 -10.23 -5.63
N ASP A 125 30.61 -11.47 -5.63
CA ASP A 125 30.46 -12.36 -4.49
C ASP A 125 31.32 -11.86 -3.30
N ASP A 126 30.72 -11.74 -2.13
CA ASP A 126 31.36 -11.26 -0.90
C ASP A 126 32.53 -12.15 -0.46
N LEU A 127 32.55 -13.41 -0.88
CA LEU A 127 33.61 -14.36 -0.54
C LEU A 127 34.91 -14.04 -1.25
N ILE A 128 34.88 -13.23 -2.30
CA ILE A 128 36.06 -13.01 -3.10
C ILE A 128 36.70 -11.68 -2.75
N LYS A 129 37.94 -11.79 -2.26
CA LYS A 129 38.73 -10.68 -1.75
C LYS A 129 39.65 -10.13 -2.82
N GLY A 130 39.70 -8.80 -2.95
CA GLY A 130 40.71 -8.11 -3.76
C GLY A 130 40.39 -7.99 -5.24
N TYR A 131 39.10 -7.91 -5.58
CA TYR A 131 38.66 -7.38 -6.86
C TYR A 131 38.62 -5.87 -6.84
#